data_AF-A0A4P8QWJ4-F1
#
_entry.id   AF-A0A4P8QWJ4-F1
#
_cell.length_a   1.000
_cell.length_b   1.000
_cell.length_c   1.000
_cell.angle_alpha   90.00
_cell.angle_beta   90.00
_cell.angle_gamma   90.00
#
_symmetry.space_group_name_H-M   'P 1'
#
loop_
_entity.id
_entity.type
_entity.pdbx_description
1 polymer ?
#
loop_
_entity_poly.entity_id
_entity_poly.type
_entity_poly.pdbx_seq_one_letter_code
_entity_poly.pdbx_strand_id
1 'polypeptide(L)'
;MALVARTEAGGMPDYFKYSVLVARQFDYLGNDGIDNNLTVTSRPEKTSMGVIAMQIRVVAESFGKNPNNLSHVEIIYISSCLQKDHLNLAKVTQHLYDLIKYDYPNLDTLYLTDEQLIV
;
A
#
# COMPACT_ATOMS: atom_id res chain seq x y z
N MET A 1 -8.49 -14.80 -4.36
CA MET A 1 -8.83 -13.42 -3.93
C MET A 1 -9.25 -13.33 -2.45
N ALA A 2 -10.28 -14.05 -1.99
CA ALA A 2 -10.74 -13.98 -0.59
C ALA A 2 -9.71 -14.44 0.47
N LEU A 3 -8.77 -15.31 0.10
CA LEU A 3 -7.74 -15.82 1.01
C LEU A 3 -6.59 -14.83 1.25
N VAL A 4 -6.12 -14.12 0.22
CA VAL A 4 -5.09 -13.06 0.35
C VAL A 4 -5.62 -11.90 1.21
N ALA A 5 -6.86 -11.47 0.93
CA ALA A 5 -7.56 -10.45 1.71
C ALA A 5 -7.73 -10.83 3.19
N ARG A 6 -8.00 -12.11 3.50
CA ARG A 6 -8.17 -12.60 4.87
C ARG A 6 -6.84 -12.61 5.65
N THR A 7 -5.73 -12.94 4.99
CA THR A 7 -4.40 -12.96 5.63
C THR A 7 -3.88 -11.55 5.89
N GLU A 8 -4.15 -10.59 5.00
CA GLU A 8 -3.80 -9.17 5.19
C GLU A 8 -4.67 -8.46 6.24
N ALA A 9 -5.96 -8.82 6.36
CA ALA A 9 -6.87 -8.24 7.34
C ALA A 9 -6.59 -8.66 8.81
N GLY A 10 -5.74 -9.69 9.03
CA GLY A 10 -5.42 -10.21 10.37
C GLY A 10 -4.32 -9.47 11.14
N GLY A 11 -3.72 -8.44 10.53
CA GLY A 11 -2.64 -7.65 11.14
C GLY A 11 -3.12 -6.58 12.14
N MET A 12 -2.51 -5.39 12.06
CA MET A 12 -2.89 -4.25 12.89
C MET A 12 -4.35 -3.83 12.64
N PRO A 13 -5.18 -3.66 13.69
CA PRO A 13 -6.54 -3.14 13.54
C PRO A 13 -6.55 -1.80 12.80
N ASP A 14 -7.51 -1.62 11.88
CA ASP A 14 -7.50 -0.50 10.94
C ASP A 14 -7.47 0.88 11.62
N TYR A 15 -8.16 1.01 12.76
CA TYR A 15 -8.20 2.26 13.54
C TYR A 15 -6.83 2.68 14.11
N PHE A 16 -5.88 1.75 14.28
CA PHE A 16 -4.52 2.08 14.73
C PHE A 16 -3.59 2.53 13.59
N LYS A 17 -3.90 2.17 12.34
CA LYS A 17 -2.99 2.40 11.20
C LYS A 17 -2.74 3.88 10.95
N TYR A 18 -3.75 4.74 11.16
CA TYR A 18 -3.58 6.19 11.03
C TYR A 18 -2.62 6.76 12.10
N SER A 19 -2.73 6.32 13.35
CA SER A 19 -1.81 6.73 14.42
C SER A 19 -0.37 6.31 14.12
N VAL A 20 -0.17 5.11 13.57
CA VAL A 20 1.14 4.64 13.13
C VAL A 20 1.68 5.46 11.96
N LEU A 21 0.82 5.81 10.99
CA LEU A 21 1.21 6.68 9.88
C LEU A 21 1.69 8.04 10.40
N VAL A 22 0.97 8.63 11.35
CA VAL A 22 1.34 9.92 11.96
C VAL A 22 2.66 9.80 12.71
N ALA A 23 2.84 8.76 13.53
CA ALA A 23 4.10 8.53 14.24
C ALA A 23 5.29 8.38 13.28
N ARG A 24 5.13 7.63 12.18
CA ARG A 24 6.14 7.53 11.12
C ARG A 24 6.39 8.88 10.46
N GLN A 25 5.36 9.66 10.15
CA GLN A 25 5.57 10.99 9.57
C GLN A 25 6.39 11.88 10.49
N PHE A 26 6.13 11.86 11.80
CA PHE A 26 6.91 12.60 12.79
C PHE A 26 8.37 12.16 12.88
N ASP A 27 8.62 10.86 12.82
CA ASP A 27 9.99 10.29 12.84
C ASP A 27 10.81 10.79 11.63
N TYR A 28 10.16 10.99 10.48
CA TYR A 28 10.77 11.43 9.22
C TYR A 28 10.46 12.92 8.88
N LEU A 29 10.38 13.80 9.88
CA LEU A 29 10.28 15.26 9.68
C LEU A 29 11.66 15.94 9.59
N GLY A 30 12.74 15.20 9.81
CA GLY A 30 14.09 15.73 9.84
C GLY A 30 14.67 15.97 8.44
N ASN A 31 15.98 16.24 8.38
CA ASN A 31 16.71 16.17 7.12
C ASN A 31 17.26 14.75 6.92
N ASP A 32 17.65 14.41 5.68
CA ASP A 32 18.13 13.07 5.33
C ASP A 32 19.27 12.56 6.24
N GLY A 33 20.11 13.44 6.79
CA GLY A 33 21.21 13.06 7.69
C GLY A 33 20.73 12.61 9.08
N ILE A 34 19.66 13.23 9.59
CA ILE A 34 19.01 12.83 10.85
C ILE A 34 18.15 11.59 10.60
N ASP A 35 17.37 11.60 9.51
CA ASP A 35 16.42 10.54 9.22
C ASP A 35 17.10 9.20 8.94
N ASN A 36 18.26 9.19 8.26
CA ASN A 36 18.99 7.94 8.00
C ASN A 36 19.73 7.38 9.23
N ASN A 37 19.84 8.13 10.32
CA ASN A 37 20.72 7.79 11.45
C ASN A 37 20.02 7.75 12.82
N LEU A 38 18.84 8.38 12.96
CA LEU A 38 18.07 8.45 14.21
C LEU A 38 16.64 7.89 14.12
N THR A 39 16.11 7.59 12.92
CA THR A 39 14.75 7.04 12.82
C THR A 39 14.68 5.61 13.31
N VAL A 40 13.60 5.29 14.02
CA VAL A 40 13.34 3.95 14.57
C VAL A 40 12.28 3.22 13.75
N THR A 41 11.41 3.98 13.08
CA THR A 41 10.27 3.45 12.35
C THR A 41 10.56 3.30 10.86
N SER A 42 9.76 2.50 10.15
CA SER A 42 9.81 2.46 8.68
C SER A 42 9.29 3.76 8.07
N ARG A 43 9.84 4.15 6.92
CA ARG A 43 9.37 5.32 6.16
C ARG A 43 7.83 5.34 5.97
N PRO A 44 7.18 6.51 6.02
CA PRO A 44 5.72 6.63 6.01
C PRO A 44 5.02 5.97 4.81
N GLU A 45 5.62 6.00 3.62
CA GLU A 45 5.08 5.39 2.39
C GLU A 45 4.96 3.86 2.46
N LYS A 46 5.68 3.21 3.38
CA LYS A 46 5.57 1.76 3.65
C LYS A 46 4.42 1.42 4.60
N THR A 47 3.55 2.37 4.90
CA THR A 47 2.39 2.13 5.75
C THR A 47 1.25 1.53 4.95
N SER A 48 0.77 0.38 5.40
CA SER A 48 -0.43 -0.29 4.92
C SER A 48 -1.68 0.36 5.50
N MET A 49 -2.69 0.61 4.67
CA MET A 49 -3.93 1.31 5.03
C MET A 49 -5.17 0.57 4.53
N GLY A 50 -6.29 0.73 5.24
CA GLY A 50 -7.60 0.19 4.88
C GLY A 50 -7.74 -1.32 5.09
N VAL A 51 -8.93 -1.84 4.80
CA VAL A 51 -9.34 -3.21 5.13
C VAL A 51 -8.44 -4.29 4.50
N ILE A 52 -7.88 -4.05 3.30
CA ILE A 52 -6.94 -4.98 2.63
C ILE A 52 -5.47 -4.53 2.81
N ALA A 53 -5.16 -3.69 3.80
CA ALA A 53 -3.79 -3.37 4.21
C ALA A 53 -2.82 -2.98 3.05
N MET A 54 -3.33 -2.29 2.03
CA MET A 54 -2.52 -1.86 0.89
C MET A 54 -1.52 -0.75 1.28
N GLN A 55 -0.27 -0.87 0.84
CA GLN A 55 0.75 0.14 1.13
C GLN A 55 0.59 1.43 0.32
N ILE A 56 0.81 2.58 0.96
CA ILE A 56 0.77 3.91 0.34
C ILE A 56 1.68 4.00 -0.89
N ARG A 57 2.90 3.43 -0.83
CA ARG A 57 3.85 3.44 -1.94
C ARG A 57 3.33 2.75 -3.21
N VAL A 58 2.59 1.64 -3.07
CA VAL A 58 2.05 0.88 -4.21
C VAL A 58 0.98 1.70 -4.92
N VAL A 59 0.14 2.39 -4.14
CA VAL A 59 -0.89 3.26 -4.71
C VAL A 59 -0.31 4.51 -5.32
N ALA A 60 0.77 5.05 -4.75
CA ALA A 60 1.47 6.22 -5.29
C ALA A 60 1.95 5.97 -6.72
N GLU A 61 2.53 4.80 -7.00
CA GLU A 61 2.94 4.40 -8.34
C GLU A 61 1.75 4.40 -9.31
N SER A 62 0.57 3.91 -8.87
CA SER A 62 -0.67 3.95 -9.67
C SER A 62 -1.19 5.37 -9.96
N PHE A 63 -0.74 6.38 -9.20
CA PHE A 63 -1.02 7.80 -9.43
C PHE A 63 0.10 8.51 -10.20
N GLY A 64 1.10 7.77 -10.70
CA GLY A 64 2.25 8.34 -11.41
C GLY A 64 3.19 9.12 -10.49
N LYS A 65 3.19 8.84 -9.19
CA LYS A 65 4.06 9.48 -8.20
C LYS A 65 5.27 8.60 -7.91
N ASN A 66 6.41 9.22 -7.63
CA ASN A 66 7.60 8.49 -7.17
C ASN A 66 7.41 8.11 -5.69
N PRO A 67 7.31 6.81 -5.34
CA PRO A 67 7.08 6.37 -3.97
C PRO A 67 8.20 6.76 -3.00
N ASN A 68 9.43 6.95 -3.50
CA ASN A 68 10.57 7.33 -2.67
C ASN A 68 10.65 8.83 -2.40
N ASN A 69 9.76 9.63 -3.01
CA ASN A 69 9.75 11.08 -2.91
C ASN A 69 8.31 11.60 -2.86
N LEU A 70 7.56 11.16 -1.85
CA LEU A 70 6.22 11.65 -1.57
C LEU A 70 6.26 12.74 -0.51
N SER A 71 5.55 13.84 -0.74
CA SER A 71 5.30 14.83 0.31
C SER A 71 4.35 14.28 1.38
N HIS A 72 4.40 14.84 2.59
CA HIS A 72 3.47 14.51 3.67
C HIS A 72 2.00 14.69 3.25
N VAL A 73 1.70 15.72 2.45
CA VAL A 73 0.34 15.97 1.95
C VAL A 73 -0.10 14.84 1.01
N GLU A 74 0.77 14.37 0.11
CA GLU A 74 0.48 13.24 -0.77
C GLU A 74 0.28 11.94 0.02
N ILE A 75 1.11 11.69 1.03
CA ILE A 75 0.98 10.54 1.94
C ILE A 75 -0.39 10.58 2.64
N ILE A 76 -0.78 11.72 3.20
CA ILE A 76 -2.09 11.88 3.87
C ILE A 76 -3.23 11.68 2.87
N TYR A 77 -3.15 12.27 1.68
CA TYR A 77 -4.17 12.13 0.64
C TYR A 77 -4.36 10.66 0.24
N ILE A 78 -3.27 9.94 -0.06
CA ILE A 78 -3.33 8.52 -0.43
C ILE A 78 -3.85 7.68 0.73
N SER A 79 -3.42 7.95 1.96
CA SER A 79 -3.93 7.23 3.14
C SER A 79 -5.44 7.42 3.36
N SER A 80 -5.96 8.62 3.06
CA SER A 80 -7.37 8.96 3.16
C SER A 80 -8.19 8.25 2.08
N CYS A 81 -7.61 8.08 0.89
CA CYS A 81 -8.18 7.29 -0.19
C CYS A 81 -8.29 5.82 0.23
N LEU A 82 -7.20 5.26 0.78
CA LEU A 82 -7.14 3.85 1.16
C LEU A 82 -8.01 3.47 2.36
N GLN A 83 -8.37 4.41 3.24
CA GLN A 83 -9.32 4.15 4.33
C GLN A 83 -10.77 3.98 3.86
N LYS A 84 -11.09 4.33 2.61
CA LYS A 84 -12.42 4.10 2.04
C LYS A 84 -12.46 2.73 1.38
N ASP A 85 -13.26 1.81 1.91
CA ASP A 85 -13.31 0.40 1.46
C ASP A 85 -13.46 0.24 -0.06
N HIS A 86 -14.35 0.99 -0.70
CA HIS A 86 -14.55 0.91 -2.15
C HIS A 86 -13.31 1.33 -2.95
N LEU A 87 -12.56 2.33 -2.48
CA LEU A 87 -11.32 2.76 -3.12
C LEU A 87 -10.17 1.79 -2.81
N ASN A 88 -10.12 1.26 -1.58
CA ASN A 88 -9.16 0.24 -1.17
C ASN A 88 -9.29 -1.01 -2.05
N LEU A 89 -10.51 -1.55 -2.17
CA LEU A 89 -10.81 -2.72 -2.99
C LEU A 89 -10.55 -2.48 -4.48
N ALA A 90 -10.91 -1.30 -5.01
CA ALA A 90 -10.61 -0.95 -6.39
C ALA A 90 -9.09 -0.92 -6.66
N LYS A 91 -8.31 -0.36 -5.74
CA LYS A 91 -6.84 -0.33 -5.86
C LYS A 91 -6.19 -1.70 -5.69
N VAL A 92 -6.69 -2.55 -4.80
CA VAL A 92 -6.29 -3.97 -4.71
C VAL A 92 -6.52 -4.68 -6.03
N THR A 93 -7.71 -4.51 -6.60
CA THR A 93 -8.08 -5.17 -7.86
C THR A 93 -7.17 -4.71 -9.00
N GLN A 94 -6.92 -3.40 -9.09
CA GLN A 94 -5.98 -2.82 -10.05
C GLN A 94 -4.57 -3.38 -9.86
N HIS A 95 -4.06 -3.39 -8.62
CA HIS A 95 -2.72 -3.87 -8.33
C HIS A 95 -2.53 -5.36 -8.66
N LEU A 96 -3.50 -6.21 -8.30
CA LEU A 96 -3.47 -7.63 -8.65
C LEU A 96 -3.52 -7.85 -10.17
N TYR A 97 -4.33 -7.06 -10.88
CA TYR A 97 -4.37 -7.10 -12.35
C TYR A 97 -3.01 -6.72 -12.97
N ASP A 98 -2.37 -5.66 -12.46
CA ASP A 98 -1.06 -5.23 -12.93
C ASP A 98 0.02 -6.30 -12.69
N LEU A 99 -0.01 -7.00 -11.54
CA LEU A 99 0.88 -8.13 -11.25
C LEU A 99 0.67 -9.29 -12.22
N ILE A 100 -0.59 -9.70 -12.45
CA ILE A 100 -0.90 -10.77 -13.39
C ILE A 100 -0.42 -10.41 -14.80
N LYS A 101 -0.62 -9.16 -15.25
CA LYS A 101 -0.15 -8.72 -16.57
C LYS A 101 1.37 -8.65 -16.67
N TYR A 102 2.05 -8.33 -15.59
CA TYR A 102 3.51 -8.34 -15.53
C TYR A 102 4.08 -9.75 -15.61
N ASP A 103 3.56 -10.67 -14.80
CA ASP A 103 4.05 -12.06 -14.73
C ASP A 103 3.60 -12.90 -15.94
N TYR A 104 2.41 -12.62 -16.48
CA TYR A 104 1.78 -13.38 -17.56
C TYR A 104 1.24 -12.48 -18.69
N PRO A 105 2.12 -11.86 -19.50
CA PRO A 105 1.73 -10.82 -20.46
C PRO A 105 0.77 -11.29 -21.56
N ASN A 106 0.80 -12.59 -21.90
CA ASN A 106 0.00 -13.18 -22.97
C ASN A 106 -1.29 -13.85 -22.46
N LEU A 107 -1.60 -13.72 -21.16
CA LEU A 107 -2.73 -14.40 -20.54
C LEU A 107 -4.02 -13.58 -20.65
N ASP A 108 -5.12 -14.28 -20.92
CA ASP A 108 -6.46 -13.75 -20.76
C ASP A 108 -6.83 -13.74 -19.26
N THR A 109 -6.93 -12.55 -18.69
CA THR A 109 -7.25 -12.34 -17.27
C THR A 109 -8.66 -12.77 -16.89
N LEU A 110 -9.52 -13.09 -17.87
CA LEU A 110 -10.83 -13.70 -17.65
C LEU A 110 -10.75 -15.20 -17.31
N TYR A 111 -9.63 -15.86 -17.63
CA TYR A 111 -9.43 -17.29 -17.44
C TYR A 111 -8.11 -17.55 -16.70
N LEU A 112 -8.15 -17.41 -15.37
CA LEU A 112 -7.04 -17.74 -14.48
C LEU A 112 -7.11 -19.21 -14.06
N THR A 113 -5.99 -19.91 -14.15
CA THR A 113 -5.82 -21.27 -13.61
C THR A 113 -5.55 -21.24 -12.11
N ASP A 114 -5.74 -22.36 -11.41
CA ASP A 114 -5.54 -22.45 -9.96
C ASP A 114 -4.10 -22.11 -9.53
N GLU A 115 -3.10 -22.46 -10.35
CA GLU A 115 -1.68 -22.11 -10.11
C GLU A 115 -1.44 -20.59 -10.15
N GLN A 116 -2.27 -19.85 -10.89
CA GLN A 116 -2.18 -18.38 -11.00
C GLN A 116 -2.98 -17.66 -9.91
N LEU A 117 -3.76 -18.40 -9.11
CA LEU A 117 -4.54 -17.89 -7.97
C LEU A 117 -3.80 -18.07 -6.63
N ILE A 118 -2.73 -18.86 -6.61
CA ILE A 118 -1.90 -19.12 -5.43
C ILE A 118 -0.66 -18.23 -5.54
N VAL A 119 -0.73 -17.07 -4.89
CA VAL A 119 0.41 -16.17 -4.61
C VAL A 119 0.54 -16.03 -3.10
#